data_AF-A0A3D9LHZ0-F1
#
_entry.id   AF-A0A3D9LHZ0-F1
#
_cell.length_a   1.000
_cell.length_b   1.000
_cell.length_c   1.000
_cell.angle_alpha   90.00
_cell.angle_beta   90.00
_cell.angle_gamma   90.00
#
_symmetry.space_group_name_H-M   'P 1'
#
loop_
_entity.id
_entity.type
_entity.pdbx_description
1 polymer ?
#
loop_
_entity_poly.entity_id
_entity_poly.type
_entity_poly.pdbx_seq_one_letter_code
_entity_poly.pdbx_strand_id
1 'polypeptide(L)'
;MRFTRICSKRELNVTDKTQIPIRPECLRPADDLWAQPTGEEVREVLRRAGLTGTAAARLLGMKGATGRGIRRYTGGEAPIPYPSWALLCDVAGLERIWRGENAAVDQKAVDADRAAPGQNGLLLESIELAERQIDSVWSGKVPASVASIGECRDALIRIRQAEHAVTMLGKTHNIPAQLKQRIAEAQEKLKVITSWTDLA
;
A
#
# COMPACT_ATOMS: atom_id res chain seq x y z
N MET A 1 -38.45 -28.76 -7.38
CA MET A 1 -37.29 -28.08 -8.02
C MET A 1 -37.77 -26.83 -8.73
N ARG A 2 -37.16 -25.66 -8.43
CA ARG A 2 -37.08 -24.44 -9.27
C ARG A 2 -38.41 -23.74 -9.63
N PHE A 3 -38.61 -22.42 -9.59
CA PHE A 3 -37.76 -21.25 -9.41
C PHE A 3 -38.71 -20.15 -8.89
N THR A 4 -38.46 -19.56 -7.72
CA THR A 4 -39.22 -18.40 -7.24
C THR A 4 -38.87 -17.19 -8.10
N ARG A 5 -39.86 -16.71 -8.83
CA ARG A 5 -39.76 -15.58 -9.75
C ARG A 5 -39.44 -14.31 -8.96
N ILE A 6 -38.32 -13.70 -9.35
CA ILE A 6 -37.91 -12.34 -9.06
C ILE A 6 -39.05 -11.38 -9.41
N CYS A 7 -39.34 -10.44 -8.50
CA CYS A 7 -39.77 -9.05 -8.71
C CYS A 7 -40.62 -8.58 -7.53
N SER A 8 -40.00 -7.95 -6.53
CA SER A 8 -40.71 -7.09 -5.57
C SER A 8 -39.91 -5.83 -5.31
N LYS A 9 -40.16 -4.84 -6.18
CA LYS A 9 -40.59 -3.50 -5.80
C LYS A 9 -39.85 -2.84 -4.63
N ARG A 10 -38.86 -2.02 -4.96
CA ARG A 10 -38.63 -0.75 -4.24
C ARG A 10 -37.86 0.25 -5.12
N GLU A 11 -38.61 0.93 -5.96
CA GLU A 11 -38.34 2.35 -6.20
C GLU A 11 -38.35 3.04 -4.84
N LEU A 12 -37.20 3.58 -4.44
CA LEU A 12 -37.14 4.64 -3.44
C LEU A 12 -36.53 5.84 -4.12
N ASN A 13 -37.40 6.62 -4.77
CA ASN A 13 -37.24 8.07 -4.81
C ASN A 13 -37.09 8.54 -3.37
N VAL A 14 -35.88 8.88 -2.95
CA VAL A 14 -35.66 9.64 -1.72
C VAL A 14 -35.56 11.10 -2.14
N THR A 15 -36.73 11.72 -2.24
CA THR A 15 -36.91 13.16 -2.19
C THR A 15 -36.20 13.72 -0.95
N ASP A 16 -35.39 14.74 -1.20
CA ASP A 16 -34.99 15.84 -0.31
C ASP A 16 -34.54 15.48 1.13
N LYS A 17 -33.22 15.48 1.36
CA LYS A 17 -32.66 15.35 2.72
C LYS A 17 -31.61 16.42 2.94
N THR A 18 -31.98 17.36 3.80
CA THR A 18 -31.16 18.37 4.48
C THR A 18 -29.74 17.85 4.69
N GLN A 19 -28.80 18.32 3.87
CA GLN A 19 -27.40 17.97 4.04
C GLN A 19 -26.94 18.59 5.36
N ILE A 20 -26.61 17.75 6.34
CA ILE A 20 -26.01 18.24 7.58
C ILE A 20 -24.55 18.57 7.24
N PRO A 21 -24.09 19.82 7.44
CA PRO A 21 -22.70 20.16 7.24
C PRO A 21 -21.85 19.43 8.29
N ILE A 22 -20.78 18.77 7.84
CA ILE A 22 -19.80 18.15 8.73
C ILE A 22 -18.85 19.27 9.18
N ARG A 23 -18.65 19.39 10.48
CA ARG A 23 -17.75 20.41 11.04
C ARG A 23 -16.31 20.20 10.57
N PRO A 24 -15.60 21.26 10.15
CA PRO A 24 -14.21 21.13 9.69
C PRO A 24 -13.27 20.66 10.81
N GLU A 25 -13.59 20.91 12.07
CA GLU A 25 -12.83 20.44 13.23
C GLU A 25 -12.85 18.91 13.37
N CYS A 26 -13.88 18.25 12.83
CA CYS A 26 -13.96 16.79 12.77
C CYS A 26 -13.10 16.20 11.64
N LEU A 27 -12.66 17.02 10.69
CA LEU A 27 -11.85 16.60 9.54
C LEU A 27 -10.35 16.87 9.73
N ARG A 28 -9.92 17.06 10.98
CA ARG A 28 -8.52 17.30 11.32
C ARG A 28 -7.76 16.01 11.67
N PRO A 29 -6.42 16.01 11.51
CA PRO A 29 -5.55 14.96 12.03
C PRO A 29 -5.71 14.76 13.55
N ALA A 30 -5.50 13.52 14.02
CA ALA A 30 -5.57 13.18 15.45
C ALA A 30 -4.67 14.05 16.33
N ASP A 31 -3.51 14.44 15.81
CA ASP A 31 -2.51 15.24 16.52
C ASP A 31 -2.80 16.75 16.44
N ASP A 32 -3.77 17.18 15.62
CA ASP A 32 -4.13 18.58 15.40
C ASP A 32 -5.56 18.89 15.88
N LEU A 33 -5.74 18.86 17.20
CA LEU A 33 -6.97 19.31 17.88
C LEU A 33 -8.26 18.70 17.27
N TRP A 34 -8.22 17.42 16.92
CA TRP A 34 -9.37 16.71 16.36
C TRP A 34 -10.58 16.78 17.30
N ALA A 35 -11.71 17.28 16.78
CA ALA A 35 -12.98 17.30 17.49
C ALA A 35 -13.80 16.05 17.19
N GLN A 36 -14.29 15.41 18.23
CA GLN A 36 -15.14 14.23 18.09
C GLN A 36 -16.46 14.57 17.36
N PRO A 37 -16.83 13.79 16.32
CA PRO A 37 -18.08 14.00 15.61
C PRO A 37 -19.28 13.55 16.43
N THR A 38 -20.40 14.22 16.18
CA THR A 38 -21.72 13.92 16.71
C THR A 38 -22.35 12.74 15.97
N GLY A 39 -23.37 12.12 16.57
CA GLY A 39 -24.10 11.02 15.94
C GLY A 39 -24.79 11.39 14.63
N GLU A 40 -25.15 12.67 14.46
CA GLU A 40 -25.72 13.21 13.23
C GLU A 40 -24.66 13.31 12.11
N GLU A 41 -23.47 13.81 12.44
CA GLU A 41 -22.33 13.85 11.51
C GLU A 41 -21.92 12.44 11.05
N VAL A 42 -21.91 11.47 11.97
CA VAL A 42 -21.67 10.05 11.64
C VAL A 42 -22.75 9.50 10.70
N ARG A 43 -24.02 9.83 10.92
CA ARG A 43 -25.11 9.40 10.04
C ARG A 43 -24.96 9.99 8.64
N GLU A 44 -24.54 11.25 8.54
CA GLU A 44 -24.33 11.92 7.27
C GLU A 44 -23.15 11.33 6.50
N VAL A 45 -22.02 11.03 7.15
CA VAL A 45 -20.88 10.35 6.50
C VAL A 45 -21.29 8.98 5.98
N LEU A 46 -22.04 8.20 6.76
CA LEU A 46 -22.55 6.89 6.31
C LEU A 46 -23.48 7.02 5.10
N ARG A 47 -24.31 8.07 5.07
CA ARG A 47 -25.19 8.38 3.93
C ARG A 47 -24.36 8.71 2.68
N ARG A 48 -23.33 9.55 2.81
CA ARG A 48 -22.42 9.91 1.71
C ARG A 48 -21.63 8.70 1.19
N ALA A 49 -21.18 7.84 2.09
CA ALA A 49 -20.50 6.59 1.76
C ALA A 49 -21.43 5.50 1.17
N GLY A 50 -22.75 5.70 1.18
CA GLY A 50 -23.71 4.67 0.76
C GLY A 50 -23.70 3.41 1.64
N LEU A 51 -23.21 3.51 2.87
CA LEU A 51 -23.03 2.36 3.76
C LEU A 51 -24.24 2.14 4.66
N THR A 52 -24.68 0.87 4.73
CA THR A 52 -25.60 0.44 5.78
C THR A 52 -24.85 0.22 7.09
N GLY A 53 -25.53 0.28 8.24
CA GLY A 53 -24.87 0.08 9.55
C GLY A 53 -24.16 -1.28 9.68
N THR A 54 -24.67 -2.32 9.03
CA THR A 54 -24.02 -3.64 8.96
C THR A 54 -22.78 -3.60 8.06
N ALA A 55 -22.86 -2.94 6.90
CA ALA A 55 -21.72 -2.78 5.99
C ALA A 55 -20.59 -1.97 6.63
N ALA A 56 -20.92 -0.86 7.31
CA ALA A 56 -19.96 -0.07 8.05
C ALA A 56 -19.33 -0.85 9.22
N ALA A 57 -20.10 -1.67 9.94
CA ALA A 57 -19.53 -2.51 11.00
C ALA A 57 -18.54 -3.56 10.46
N ARG A 58 -18.78 -4.09 9.25
CA ARG A 58 -17.84 -4.99 8.55
C ARG A 58 -16.59 -4.25 8.11
N LEU A 59 -16.75 -3.07 7.50
CA LEU A 59 -15.63 -2.22 7.08
C LEU A 59 -14.70 -1.90 8.26
N LEU A 60 -15.25 -1.60 9.42
CA LEU A 60 -14.51 -1.28 10.63
C LEU A 60 -14.00 -2.51 11.42
N GLY A 61 -14.24 -3.73 10.92
CA GLY A 61 -13.79 -4.96 11.60
C GLY A 61 -14.44 -5.20 12.98
N MET A 62 -15.64 -4.66 13.23
CA MET A 62 -16.30 -4.81 14.53
C MET A 62 -16.75 -6.25 14.78
N LYS A 63 -16.41 -6.80 15.95
CA LYS A 63 -16.78 -8.18 16.36
C LYS A 63 -18.30 -8.38 16.26
N GLY A 64 -18.71 -9.38 15.49
CA GLY A 64 -20.12 -9.75 15.30
C GLY A 64 -20.86 -8.96 14.22
N ALA A 65 -20.28 -7.93 13.61
CA ALA A 65 -20.79 -7.21 12.42
C ALA A 65 -22.31 -6.91 12.42
N THR A 66 -22.94 -6.77 13.59
CA THR A 66 -24.42 -6.64 13.73
C THR A 66 -24.91 -5.22 13.50
N GLY A 67 -24.01 -4.27 13.24
CA GLY A 67 -24.34 -2.84 13.15
C GLY A 67 -24.64 -2.18 14.51
N ARG A 68 -24.64 -2.92 15.63
CA ARG A 68 -24.89 -2.36 16.98
C ARG A 68 -23.90 -1.25 17.33
N GLY A 69 -22.61 -1.46 17.06
CA GLY A 69 -21.58 -0.44 17.29
C GLY A 69 -21.84 0.85 16.52
N ILE A 70 -22.19 0.73 15.23
CA ILE A 70 -22.57 1.86 14.38
C ILE A 70 -23.81 2.58 14.90
N ARG A 71 -24.83 1.84 15.34
CA ARG A 71 -26.04 2.43 15.94
C ARG A 71 -25.70 3.27 17.17
N ARG A 72 -24.83 2.76 18.05
CA ARG A 72 -24.36 3.50 19.23
C ARG A 72 -23.66 4.81 18.84
N TYR A 73 -22.84 4.80 17.79
CA TYR A 73 -22.20 6.01 17.28
C TYR A 73 -23.25 7.01 16.75
N THR A 74 -24.16 6.57 15.89
CA THR A 74 -25.19 7.44 15.32
C THR A 74 -26.22 7.94 16.34
N GLY A 75 -26.42 7.21 17.43
CA GLY A 75 -27.31 7.56 18.54
C GLY A 75 -26.64 8.41 19.62
N GLY A 76 -25.33 8.69 19.51
CA GLY A 76 -24.57 9.41 20.54
C GLY A 76 -24.35 8.61 21.84
N GLU A 77 -24.72 7.33 21.88
CA GLU A 77 -24.52 6.44 23.04
C GLU A 77 -23.05 6.04 23.22
N ALA A 78 -22.25 6.15 22.17
CA ALA A 78 -20.82 5.90 22.23
C ALA A 78 -20.05 6.88 21.34
N PRO A 79 -18.89 7.38 21.82
CA PRO A 79 -17.95 8.10 20.98
C PRO A 79 -17.39 7.20 19.87
N ILE A 80 -17.26 7.74 18.65
CA ILE A 80 -16.54 7.05 17.57
C ILE A 80 -15.02 7.23 17.75
N PRO A 81 -14.22 6.15 17.70
CA PRO A 81 -12.77 6.25 17.69
C PRO A 81 -12.24 6.93 16.42
N TYR A 82 -11.14 7.68 16.54
CA TYR A 82 -10.52 8.38 15.41
C TYR A 82 -10.23 7.48 14.19
N PRO A 83 -9.62 6.28 14.32
CA PRO A 83 -9.35 5.44 13.15
C PRO A 83 -10.63 5.01 12.42
N SER A 84 -11.71 4.78 13.17
CA SER A 84 -13.01 4.43 12.61
C SER A 84 -13.62 5.60 11.84
N TRP A 85 -13.52 6.81 12.37
CA TRP A 85 -13.97 8.02 11.71
C TRP A 85 -13.19 8.31 10.43
N ALA A 86 -11.86 8.20 10.47
CA ALA A 86 -10.97 8.34 9.35
C ALA A 86 -11.38 7.40 8.19
N LEU A 87 -11.50 6.10 8.45
CA LEU A 87 -11.91 5.12 7.44
C LEU A 87 -13.28 5.45 6.82
N LEU A 88 -14.25 5.89 7.62
CA LEU A 88 -15.56 6.28 7.10
C LEU A 88 -15.46 7.53 6.21
N CYS A 89 -14.60 8.49 6.55
CA CYS A 89 -14.39 9.70 5.74
C CYS A 89 -13.81 9.39 4.37
N ASP A 90 -12.80 8.52 4.27
CA ASP A 90 -12.19 8.15 2.98
C ASP A 90 -13.14 7.36 2.08
N VAL A 91 -13.93 6.45 2.65
CA VAL A 91 -14.97 5.75 1.89
C VAL A 91 -16.11 6.70 1.47
N ALA A 92 -16.37 7.75 2.24
CA ALA A 92 -17.31 8.81 1.86
C ALA A 92 -16.76 9.80 0.82
N GLY A 93 -15.50 9.64 0.38
CA GLY A 93 -14.84 10.57 -0.53
C GLY A 93 -14.50 11.92 0.09
N LEU A 94 -14.46 11.99 1.43
CA LEU A 94 -13.92 13.15 2.15
C LEU A 94 -12.39 13.06 2.18
N GLU A 95 -11.75 14.20 2.43
CA GLU A 95 -10.29 14.27 2.52
C GLU A 95 -9.74 13.26 3.54
N ARG A 96 -8.56 12.72 3.26
CA ARG A 96 -7.90 11.76 4.16
C ARG A 96 -7.34 12.49 5.37
N ILE A 97 -8.19 12.68 6.37
CA ILE A 97 -7.90 13.42 7.60
C ILE A 97 -6.64 12.93 8.34
N TRP A 98 -6.20 11.70 8.09
CA TRP A 98 -5.02 11.08 8.71
C TRP A 98 -3.74 11.18 7.87
N ARG A 99 -3.84 11.57 6.60
CA ARG A 99 -2.67 11.99 5.84
C ARG A 99 -2.54 13.47 6.13
N GLY A 100 -1.54 13.87 6.92
CA GLY A 100 -1.26 15.28 7.15
C GLY A 100 -1.20 16.07 5.83
N GLU A 101 -1.31 17.40 5.91
CA GLU A 101 -1.34 18.38 4.81
C GLU A 101 -0.36 18.15 3.64
N ASN A 102 0.64 17.29 3.80
CA ASN A 102 1.52 16.80 2.73
C ASN A 102 0.84 15.95 1.64
N ALA A 103 -0.44 15.57 1.75
CA ALA A 103 -1.12 14.82 0.69
C ALA A 103 -1.55 15.68 -0.52
N ALA A 104 -1.62 17.01 -0.39
CA ALA A 104 -1.85 17.89 -1.55
C ALA A 104 -0.68 17.88 -2.55
N VAL A 105 0.47 17.33 -2.15
CA VAL A 105 1.63 17.12 -3.03
C VAL A 105 1.49 15.82 -3.87
N ASP A 106 0.66 14.86 -3.45
CA ASP A 106 0.57 13.55 -4.10
C ASP A 106 -0.23 13.58 -5.42
N GLN A 107 -1.17 14.51 -5.61
CA GLN A 107 -1.98 14.53 -6.84
C GLN A 107 -1.25 15.21 -8.02
N LYS A 108 -0.30 16.12 -7.75
CA LYS A 108 0.68 16.58 -8.77
C LYS A 108 1.86 15.62 -8.94
N ALA A 109 2.09 14.72 -7.99
CA ALA A 109 3.11 13.68 -8.11
C ALA A 109 2.74 12.59 -9.11
N VAL A 110 1.45 12.33 -9.39
CA VAL A 110 1.05 11.32 -10.40
C VAL A 110 1.54 11.66 -11.81
N ASP A 111 1.67 12.96 -12.14
CA ASP A 111 2.21 13.42 -13.43
C ASP A 111 3.73 13.70 -13.38
N ALA A 112 4.33 13.77 -12.18
CA ALA A 112 5.76 14.00 -11.97
C ALA A 112 6.56 12.72 -11.58
N ASP A 113 5.88 11.59 -11.33
CA ASP A 113 6.48 10.26 -11.06
C ASP A 113 7.20 9.64 -12.27
N ARG A 114 7.43 10.44 -13.33
CA ARG A 114 8.29 10.10 -14.45
C ARG A 114 9.78 10.39 -14.19
N ALA A 115 10.17 10.94 -13.02
CA ALA A 115 11.53 11.44 -12.83
C ALA A 115 12.21 11.23 -11.45
N ALA A 116 11.70 10.40 -10.54
CA ALA A 116 12.45 10.06 -9.31
C ALA A 116 12.33 8.57 -8.95
N PRO A 117 13.45 7.85 -8.73
CA PRO A 117 13.41 6.45 -8.32
C PRO A 117 12.88 6.36 -6.89
N GLY A 118 11.62 5.93 -6.71
CA GLY A 118 11.10 5.49 -5.42
C GLY A 118 11.95 4.35 -4.83
N GLN A 119 11.59 3.83 -3.65
CA GLN A 119 12.33 2.72 -3.02
C GLN A 119 12.60 1.53 -3.95
N ASN A 120 11.74 1.31 -4.96
CA ASN A 120 11.94 0.32 -6.02
C ASN A 120 13.08 0.68 -7.00
N GLY A 121 13.31 1.96 -7.27
CA GLY A 121 14.40 2.44 -8.10
C GLY A 121 15.75 2.44 -7.39
N LEU A 122 15.80 2.71 -6.08
CA LEU A 122 17.02 2.50 -5.27
C LEU A 122 17.41 1.01 -5.21
N LEU A 123 16.41 0.12 -5.17
CA LEU A 123 16.59 -1.32 -5.20
C LEU A 123 17.08 -1.78 -6.58
N LEU A 124 16.52 -1.25 -7.66
CA LEU A 124 16.95 -1.55 -9.02
C LEU A 124 18.37 -1.01 -9.30
N GLU A 125 18.69 0.21 -8.85
CA GLU A 125 20.02 0.80 -8.96
C GLU A 125 21.07 -0.01 -8.18
N SER A 126 20.69 -0.52 -7.01
CA SER A 126 21.54 -1.44 -6.22
C SER A 126 21.80 -2.76 -6.96
N ILE A 127 20.80 -3.30 -7.67
CA ILE A 127 20.94 -4.50 -8.50
C ILE A 127 21.84 -4.22 -9.71
N GLU A 128 21.65 -3.09 -10.40
CA GLU A 128 22.47 -2.68 -11.55
C GLU A 128 23.92 -2.38 -11.16
N LEU A 129 24.16 -1.83 -9.96
CA LEU A 129 25.51 -1.63 -9.44
C LEU A 129 26.19 -2.97 -9.13
N ALA A 130 25.46 -3.89 -8.52
CA ALA A 130 25.94 -5.24 -8.19
C ALA A 130 26.32 -6.05 -9.45
N GLU A 131 25.50 -6.01 -10.49
CA GLU A 131 25.83 -6.67 -11.76
C GLU A 131 27.04 -6.05 -12.45
N ARG A 132 27.16 -4.71 -12.44
CA ARG A 132 28.33 -4.02 -13.00
C ARG A 132 29.62 -4.44 -12.31
N GLN A 133 29.62 -4.68 -11.00
CA GLN A 133 30.79 -5.19 -10.30
C GLN A 133 31.15 -6.61 -10.77
N ILE A 134 30.15 -7.50 -10.88
CA ILE A 134 30.37 -8.89 -11.34
C ILE A 134 30.89 -8.91 -12.78
N ASP A 135 30.32 -8.11 -13.68
CA ASP A 135 30.75 -8.01 -15.08
C ASP A 135 32.14 -7.36 -15.22
N SER A 136 32.51 -6.44 -14.33
CA SER A 136 33.84 -5.81 -14.33
C SER A 136 34.95 -6.81 -13.97
N VAL A 137 34.69 -7.68 -12.99
CA VAL A 137 35.62 -8.77 -12.63
C VAL A 137 35.64 -9.84 -13.72
N TRP A 138 34.47 -10.21 -14.27
CA TRP A 138 34.35 -11.17 -15.37
C TRP A 138 35.11 -10.75 -16.62
N SER A 139 35.01 -9.48 -17.00
CA SER A 139 35.69 -8.93 -18.18
C SER A 139 37.18 -8.67 -17.98
N GLY A 140 37.72 -8.98 -16.79
CA GLY A 140 39.13 -8.78 -16.45
C GLY A 140 39.53 -7.31 -16.26
N LYS A 141 38.56 -6.38 -16.15
CA LYS A 141 38.83 -4.97 -15.85
C LYS A 141 39.28 -4.76 -14.41
N VAL A 142 38.84 -5.63 -13.50
CA VAL A 142 39.27 -5.69 -12.11
C VAL A 142 39.95 -7.04 -11.88
N PRO A 143 41.14 -7.08 -11.25
CA PRO A 143 41.82 -8.34 -10.98
C PRO A 143 40.97 -9.20 -10.04
N ALA A 144 40.82 -10.49 -10.37
CA ALA A 144 40.12 -11.50 -9.57
C ALA A 144 40.88 -11.81 -8.27
N SER A 145 40.86 -10.84 -7.35
CA SER A 145 41.43 -10.91 -6.01
C SER A 145 40.39 -11.40 -5.00
N VAL A 146 40.85 -11.94 -3.87
CA VAL A 146 39.99 -12.38 -2.76
C VAL A 146 39.02 -11.26 -2.32
N ALA A 147 39.46 -10.00 -2.33
CA ALA A 147 38.63 -8.84 -2.02
C ALA A 147 37.51 -8.63 -3.04
N SER A 148 37.84 -8.59 -4.34
CA SER A 148 36.84 -8.42 -5.41
C SER A 148 35.82 -9.56 -5.49
N ILE A 149 36.24 -10.79 -5.14
CA ILE A 149 35.35 -11.96 -5.06
C ILE A 149 34.42 -11.85 -3.85
N GLY A 150 34.92 -11.35 -2.72
CA GLY A 150 34.10 -11.03 -1.54
C GLY A 150 33.02 -10.00 -1.88
N GLU A 151 33.40 -8.92 -2.57
CA GLU A 151 32.45 -7.91 -3.04
C GLU A 151 31.39 -8.48 -3.98
N CYS A 152 31.77 -9.37 -4.91
CA CYS A 152 30.82 -10.04 -5.80
C CYS A 152 29.85 -10.97 -5.04
N ARG A 153 30.31 -11.66 -3.98
CA ARG A 153 29.46 -12.49 -3.11
C ARG A 153 28.46 -11.63 -2.34
N ASP A 154 28.93 -10.54 -1.74
CA ASP A 154 28.07 -9.60 -1.01
C ASP A 154 27.03 -8.94 -1.93
N ALA A 155 27.43 -8.61 -3.16
CA ALA A 155 26.56 -8.10 -4.21
C ALA A 155 25.43 -9.10 -4.55
N LEU A 156 25.74 -10.39 -4.72
CA LEU A 156 24.73 -11.44 -4.94
C LEU A 156 23.76 -11.60 -3.75
N ILE A 157 24.27 -11.53 -2.52
CA ILE A 157 23.43 -11.60 -1.31
C ILE A 157 22.40 -10.46 -1.32
N ARG A 158 22.84 -9.24 -1.66
CA ARG A 158 21.94 -8.07 -1.76
C ARG A 158 20.88 -8.24 -2.86
N ILE A 159 21.25 -8.74 -4.04
CA ILE A 159 20.29 -9.01 -5.12
C ILE A 159 19.22 -10.03 -4.67
N ARG A 160 19.63 -11.10 -3.96
CA ARG A 160 18.70 -12.13 -3.47
C ARG A 160 17.77 -11.62 -2.37
N GLN A 161 18.27 -10.78 -1.46
CA GLN A 161 17.44 -10.10 -0.46
C GLN A 161 16.40 -9.18 -1.12
N ALA A 162 16.81 -8.47 -2.18
CA ALA A 162 15.92 -7.64 -2.97
C ALA A 162 14.82 -8.45 -3.68
N GLU A 163 15.16 -9.60 -4.27
CA GLU A 163 14.19 -10.53 -4.87
C GLU A 163 13.14 -11.01 -3.85
N HIS A 164 13.58 -11.36 -2.64
CA HIS A 164 12.69 -11.80 -1.57
C HIS A 164 11.74 -10.68 -1.14
N ALA A 165 12.24 -9.46 -0.98
CA ALA A 165 11.43 -8.28 -0.67
C ALA A 165 10.36 -8.02 -1.75
N VAL A 166 10.73 -8.08 -3.04
CA VAL A 166 9.81 -7.90 -4.17
C VAL A 166 8.72 -8.99 -4.19
N THR A 167 9.11 -10.24 -3.91
CA THR A 167 8.17 -11.38 -3.86
C THR A 167 7.16 -11.23 -2.73
N MET A 168 7.60 -10.77 -1.55
CA MET A 168 6.72 -10.57 -0.38
C MET A 168 5.71 -9.43 -0.57
N LEU A 169 6.05 -8.44 -1.41
CA LEU A 169 5.18 -7.28 -1.68
C LEU A 169 4.07 -7.59 -2.71
N GLY A 170 4.08 -8.75 -3.37
CA GLY A 170 2.96 -9.29 -4.17
C GLY A 170 2.46 -8.45 -5.36
N LYS A 171 3.12 -7.33 -5.69
CA LYS A 171 2.56 -6.28 -6.58
C LYS A 171 2.93 -6.40 -8.05
N THR A 172 3.80 -7.32 -8.45
CA THR A 172 4.25 -7.41 -9.85
C THR A 172 4.37 -8.85 -10.30
N HIS A 173 3.43 -9.33 -11.14
CA HIS A 173 3.43 -10.70 -11.66
C HIS A 173 4.54 -11.00 -12.69
N ASN A 174 5.30 -9.99 -13.15
CA ASN A 174 6.26 -10.15 -14.27
C ASN A 174 7.72 -9.81 -13.96
N ILE A 175 7.99 -9.02 -12.92
CA ILE A 175 9.36 -8.67 -12.47
C ILE A 175 10.11 -9.87 -11.82
N PRO A 176 9.46 -10.77 -11.06
CA PRO A 176 10.15 -11.86 -10.38
C PRO A 176 10.84 -12.85 -11.32
N ALA A 177 10.30 -13.08 -12.53
CA ALA A 177 10.86 -14.06 -13.46
C ALA A 177 12.17 -13.58 -14.11
N GLN A 178 12.22 -12.33 -14.56
CA GLN A 178 13.43 -11.73 -15.14
C GLN A 178 14.53 -11.56 -14.10
N LEU A 179 14.17 -11.18 -12.86
CA LEU A 179 15.14 -11.03 -11.78
C LEU A 179 15.78 -12.38 -11.39
N LYS A 180 14.99 -13.46 -11.34
CA LYS A 180 15.50 -14.82 -11.11
C LYS A 180 16.50 -15.26 -12.17
N GLN A 181 16.23 -14.96 -13.44
CA GLN A 181 17.14 -15.29 -14.53
C GLN A 181 18.48 -14.53 -14.41
N ARG A 182 18.42 -13.23 -14.09
CA ARG A 182 19.62 -12.39 -13.86
C ARG A 182 20.45 -12.88 -12.67
N ILE A 183 19.80 -13.27 -11.58
CA ILE A 183 20.47 -13.88 -10.42
C ILE A 183 21.20 -15.17 -10.81
N ALA A 184 20.55 -16.05 -11.57
CA ALA A 184 21.14 -17.32 -11.99
C ALA A 184 22.37 -17.10 -12.89
N GLU A 185 22.31 -16.13 -13.81
CA GLU A 185 23.46 -15.78 -14.67
C GLU A 185 24.62 -15.21 -13.86
N ALA A 186 24.35 -14.30 -12.92
CA ALA A 186 25.36 -13.72 -12.05
C ALA A 186 26.03 -14.77 -11.12
N GLN A 187 25.27 -15.79 -10.68
CA GLN A 187 25.80 -16.93 -9.93
C GLN A 187 26.76 -17.79 -10.76
N GLU A 188 26.42 -18.09 -12.01
CA GLU A 188 27.29 -18.88 -12.88
C GLU A 188 28.59 -18.12 -13.22
N LYS A 189 28.49 -16.80 -13.44
CA LYS A 189 29.66 -15.93 -13.62
C LYS A 189 30.56 -15.96 -12.38
N LEU A 190 30.01 -15.82 -11.18
CA LEU A 190 30.80 -15.87 -9.96
C LEU A 190 31.49 -17.23 -9.77
N LYS A 191 30.80 -18.33 -10.09
CA LYS A 191 31.34 -19.69 -9.95
C LYS A 191 32.60 -19.90 -10.80
N VAL A 192 32.60 -19.38 -12.03
CA VAL A 192 33.78 -19.44 -12.92
C VAL A 192 34.87 -18.46 -12.47
N ILE A 193 34.52 -17.26 -11.97
CA ILE A 193 35.53 -16.35 -11.39
C ILE A 193 36.22 -17.00 -10.17
N THR A 194 35.47 -17.70 -9.31
CA THR A 194 36.04 -18.40 -8.17
C THR A 194 36.92 -19.58 -8.57
N SER A 195 36.65 -20.23 -9.72
CA SER A 195 37.54 -21.29 -10.21
C SER A 195 38.84 -20.75 -10.81
N TRP A 196 38.88 -19.48 -11.23
CA TRP A 196 40.14 -18.82 -11.64
C TRP A 196 41.10 -18.62 -10.47
N THR A 197 40.59 -18.45 -9.25
CA THR A 197 41.43 -18.36 -8.05
C THR A 197 41.89 -19.70 -7.50
N ASP A 198 41.21 -20.81 -7.82
CA ASP A 198 41.68 -22.15 -7.44
C ASP A 198 42.83 -22.65 -8.35
N LEU A 199 43.09 -21.94 -9.46
CA LEU A 199 44.13 -22.24 -10.44
C LEU A 199 45.38 -21.33 -10.31
N ALA A 200 45.35 -20.35 -9.41
CA ALA A 200 46.42 -19.38 -9.15
C ALA A 200 47.14 -19.70 -7.83
#